data_AF-A0A2M6GGB0-F1
#
_entry.id   AF-A0A2M6GGB0-F1
#
_cell.length_a   1.000
_cell.length_b   1.000
_cell.length_c   1.000
_cell.angle_alpha   90.00
_cell.angle_beta   90.00
_cell.angle_gamma   90.00
#
_symmetry.space_group_name_H-M   'P 1'
#
loop_
_entity.id
_entity.type
_entity.pdbx_description
1 polymer ?
#
loop_
_entity_poly.entity_id
_entity_poly.type
_entity_poly.pdbx_seq_one_letter_code
_entity_poly.pdbx_strand_id
1 'polypeptide(L)'
;MKYYKKTLNNYNLMATDLRKEIKRDLKLRDKANEETKILMSIERTSFANIRTFLSFVRTSLSLIIAAFALHQYFDTKVSMLFGAVLVPVALFIGYTGYSKFAEKRNLINKKRENYIPAKEMLVMLKAEKTPSMKVSHINLAETK
;
A
#
# COMPACT_ATOMS: atom_id res chain seq x y z
N MET A 1 -25.36 43.43 -34.95
CA MET A 1 -25.87 42.19 -34.29
C MET A 1 -24.96 40.94 -34.41
N LYS A 2 -24.16 40.78 -35.48
CA LYS A 2 -23.31 39.57 -35.70
C LYS A 2 -22.27 39.29 -34.60
N TYR A 3 -21.71 40.34 -34.00
CA TYR A 3 -20.65 40.24 -32.99
C TYR A 3 -21.14 39.65 -31.66
N TYR A 4 -22.35 40.00 -31.22
CA TYR A 4 -22.92 39.51 -29.97
C TYR A 4 -23.24 38.00 -30.00
N LYS A 5 -23.60 37.48 -31.18
CA LYS A 5 -23.87 36.04 -31.37
C LYS A 5 -22.58 35.20 -31.33
N LYS A 6 -21.45 35.75 -31.78
CA LYS A 6 -20.14 35.07 -31.78
C LYS A 6 -19.56 34.94 -30.38
N THR A 7 -19.68 36.00 -29.56
CA THR A 7 -19.21 35.98 -28.17
C THR A 7 -20.03 35.00 -27.32
N LEU A 8 -21.36 35.02 -27.43
CA LEU A 8 -22.25 34.07 -26.75
C LEU A 8 -21.97 32.60 -27.11
N ASN A 9 -21.61 32.31 -28.36
CA ASN A 9 -21.24 30.95 -28.78
C ASN A 9 -19.91 30.51 -28.14
N ASN A 10 -18.93 31.41 -28.06
CA ASN A 10 -17.66 31.15 -27.38
C ASN A 10 -17.80 30.91 -25.87
N TYR A 11 -18.68 31.65 -25.17
CA TYR A 11 -18.94 31.41 -23.74
C TYR A 11 -19.57 30.03 -23.48
N ASN A 12 -20.51 29.60 -24.33
CA ASN A 12 -21.10 28.26 -24.23
C ASN A 12 -20.07 27.16 -24.54
N LEU A 13 -19.22 27.36 -25.55
CA LEU A 13 -18.12 26.42 -25.86
C LEU A 13 -17.17 26.28 -24.67
N MET A 14 -16.73 27.41 -24.10
CA MET A 14 -15.84 27.45 -22.93
C MET A 14 -16.46 26.78 -21.70
N ALA A 15 -17.76 26.97 -21.46
CA ALA A 15 -18.47 26.32 -20.36
C ALA A 15 -18.54 24.79 -20.53
N THR A 16 -18.68 24.30 -21.77
CA THR A 16 -18.67 22.85 -22.06
C THR A 16 -17.27 22.24 -21.94
N ASP A 17 -16.23 22.94 -22.38
CA ASP A 17 -14.84 22.45 -22.29
C ASP A 17 -14.32 22.48 -20.85
N LEU A 18 -14.66 23.51 -20.08
CA LEU A 18 -14.38 23.58 -18.64
C LEU A 18 -15.05 22.42 -17.88
N ARG A 19 -16.30 22.08 -18.21
CA ARG A 19 -16.98 20.91 -17.62
C ARG A 19 -16.29 19.59 -17.98
N LYS A 20 -15.79 19.43 -19.21
CA LYS A 20 -15.02 18.25 -19.62
C LYS A 20 -13.67 18.18 -18.90
N GLU A 21 -13.01 19.32 -18.65
CA GLU A 21 -11.78 19.44 -17.86
C GLU A 21 -12.02 18.98 -16.42
N ILE A 22 -13.00 19.58 -15.75
CA ILE A 22 -13.36 19.27 -14.36
C ILE A 22 -13.72 17.79 -14.21
N LYS A 23 -14.49 17.22 -15.15
CA LYS A 23 -14.85 15.79 -15.14
C LYS A 23 -13.62 14.88 -15.31
N ARG A 24 -12.64 15.27 -16.13
CA ARG A 24 -11.38 14.53 -16.28
C ARG A 24 -10.54 14.59 -15.00
N ASP A 25 -10.40 15.78 -14.41
CA ASP A 25 -9.60 15.98 -13.20
C ASP A 25 -10.22 15.28 -11.98
N LEU A 26 -11.55 15.29 -11.85
CA LEU A 26 -12.28 14.49 -10.84
C LEU A 26 -11.99 13.00 -11.01
N LYS A 27 -12.10 12.47 -12.23
CA LYS A 27 -11.82 11.06 -12.53
C LYS A 27 -10.37 10.66 -12.22
N LEU A 28 -9.42 11.56 -12.44
CA LEU A 28 -8.00 11.35 -12.09
C LEU A 28 -7.79 11.34 -10.57
N ARG A 29 -8.42 12.27 -9.84
CA ARG A 29 -8.37 12.31 -8.37
C ARG A 29 -9.00 11.07 -7.74
N ASP A 30 -10.14 10.63 -8.26
CA ASP A 30 -10.81 9.41 -7.80
C ASP A 30 -9.93 8.19 -8.02
N LYS A 31 -9.29 8.09 -9.19
CA LYS A 31 -8.36 6.99 -9.49
C LYS A 31 -7.16 6.97 -8.52
N ALA A 32 -6.56 8.12 -8.24
CA ALA A 32 -5.45 8.23 -7.28
C ALA A 32 -5.86 7.92 -5.83
N ASN A 33 -7.08 8.29 -5.44
CA ASN A 33 -7.64 7.91 -4.16
C ASN A 33 -7.83 6.39 -4.04
N GLU A 34 -8.37 5.74 -5.07
CA GLU A 34 -8.53 4.28 -5.09
C GLU A 34 -7.17 3.56 -5.00
N GLU A 35 -6.15 4.06 -5.70
CA GLU A 35 -4.79 3.51 -5.61
C GLU A 35 -4.18 3.65 -4.22
N THR A 36 -4.36 4.80 -3.58
CA THR A 36 -3.89 5.02 -2.20
C THR A 36 -4.57 4.05 -1.24
N LYS A 37 -5.87 3.78 -1.41
CA LYS A 37 -6.60 2.77 -0.63
C LYS A 37 -6.04 1.37 -0.84
N ILE A 38 -5.69 1.01 -2.08
CA ILE A 38 -5.09 -0.29 -2.40
C ILE A 38 -3.73 -0.45 -1.70
N LEU A 39 -2.87 0.56 -1.79
CA LEU A 39 -1.57 0.56 -1.13
C LEU A 39 -1.69 0.41 0.40
N MET A 40 -2.55 1.22 1.03
CA MET A 40 -2.82 1.12 2.47
C MET A 40 -3.36 -0.26 2.87
N SER A 41 -4.18 -0.87 2.01
CA SER A 41 -4.72 -2.21 2.26
C SER A 41 -3.61 -3.28 2.19
N ILE A 42 -2.72 -3.19 1.21
CA ILE A 42 -1.54 -4.07 1.09
C ILE A 42 -0.65 -3.93 2.33
N GLU A 43 -0.35 -2.70 2.77
CA GLU A 43 0.48 -2.46 3.95
C GLU A 43 -0.13 -3.07 5.21
N ARG A 44 -1.44 -2.89 5.43
CA ARG A 44 -2.15 -3.50 6.56
C ARG A 44 -2.07 -5.02 6.54
N THR A 45 -2.22 -5.66 5.37
CA THR A 45 -2.07 -7.12 5.26
C THR A 45 -0.64 -7.58 5.57
N SER A 46 0.37 -6.80 5.18
CA SER A 46 1.77 -7.10 5.46
C SER A 46 2.09 -7.01 6.96
N PHE A 47 1.58 -5.99 7.65
CA PHE A 47 1.76 -5.83 9.09
C PHE A 47 1.04 -6.91 9.89
N ALA A 48 -0.15 -7.33 9.45
CA ALA A 48 -0.85 -8.45 10.05
C ALA A 48 -0.06 -9.77 9.92
N ASN A 49 0.61 -9.99 8.77
CA ASN A 49 1.48 -11.16 8.58
C ASN A 49 2.70 -11.15 9.52
N ILE A 50 3.35 -9.99 9.67
CA ILE A 50 4.46 -9.81 10.63
C ILE A 50 3.99 -10.08 12.06
N ARG A 51 2.82 -9.57 12.45
CA ARG A 51 2.26 -9.80 13.79
C ARG A 51 2.05 -11.29 14.06
N THR A 52 1.54 -12.02 13.07
CA THR A 52 1.31 -13.47 13.18
C THR A 52 2.63 -14.22 13.33
N PHE A 53 3.65 -13.86 12.54
CA PHE A 53 5.00 -14.41 12.69
C PHE A 53 5.59 -14.12 14.08
N LEU A 54 5.47 -12.89 14.57
CA LEU A 54 5.97 -12.52 15.88
C LEU A 54 5.26 -13.26 17.02
N SER A 55 3.99 -13.63 16.83
CA SER A 55 3.26 -14.51 17.75
C SER A 55 3.87 -15.93 17.77
N PHE A 56 4.19 -16.51 16.60
CA PHE A 56 4.85 -17.81 16.54
C PHE A 56 6.21 -17.78 17.24
N VAL A 57 7.02 -16.76 16.97
CA VAL A 57 8.34 -16.57 17.61
C VAL A 57 8.19 -16.45 19.13
N ARG A 58 7.23 -15.66 19.61
CA ARG A 58 6.95 -15.52 21.04
C ARG A 58 6.60 -16.87 21.67
N THR A 59 5.68 -17.62 21.07
CA THR A 59 5.25 -18.92 21.59
C THR A 59 6.39 -19.93 21.60
N SER A 60 7.18 -20.03 20.52
CA SER A 60 8.33 -20.94 20.48
C SER A 60 9.38 -20.56 21.52
N LEU A 61 9.66 -19.27 21.71
CA LEU A 61 10.65 -18.81 22.69
C LEU A 61 10.18 -19.08 24.13
N SER A 62 8.90 -18.82 24.43
CA SER A 62 8.33 -19.15 25.74
C SER A 62 8.40 -20.65 26.04
N LEU A 63 8.15 -21.52 25.05
CA LEU A 63 8.28 -22.97 25.22
C LEU A 63 9.74 -23.41 25.44
N ILE A 64 10.70 -22.79 24.75
CA ILE A 64 12.14 -23.05 24.97
C ILE A 64 12.54 -22.66 26.40
N ILE A 65 12.15 -21.46 26.85
CA ILE A 65 12.44 -20.97 28.19
C ILE A 65 11.79 -21.88 29.24
N ALA A 66 10.53 -22.27 29.04
CA ALA A 66 9.83 -23.20 29.92
C ALA A 66 10.52 -24.57 29.99
N ALA A 67 11.00 -25.09 28.85
CA ALA A 67 11.74 -26.35 28.80
C ALA A 67 13.05 -26.28 29.61
N PHE A 68 13.82 -25.20 29.42
CA PHE A 68 15.05 -24.97 30.18
C PHE A 68 14.78 -24.77 31.68
N ALA A 69 13.77 -23.98 32.04
CA ALA A 69 13.39 -23.75 33.42
C ALA A 69 12.95 -25.05 34.11
N LEU A 70 12.14 -25.87 33.43
CA LEU A 70 11.70 -27.17 33.95
C LEU A 70 12.89 -28.11 34.14
N HIS A 71 13.80 -28.16 33.17
CA HIS A 71 15.02 -28.96 33.25
C HIS A 71 15.88 -28.60 34.46
N GLN A 72 16.05 -27.30 34.73
CA GLN A 72 16.89 -26.81 35.81
C GLN A 72 16.26 -26.97 37.21
N TYR A 73 14.92 -26.89 37.32
CA TYR A 73 14.24 -26.89 38.62
C TYR A 73 13.87 -28.29 39.14
N PHE A 74 13.70 -29.26 38.24
CA PHE A 74 13.31 -30.63 38.61
C PHE A 74 14.42 -31.61 38.24
N ASP A 75 15.24 -31.98 39.22
CA ASP A 75 16.32 -32.98 39.05
C ASP A 75 15.75 -34.42 39.15
N THR A 76 14.70 -34.69 38.39
CA THR A 76 13.94 -35.95 38.42
C THR A 76 13.81 -36.51 37.00
N LYS A 77 13.79 -37.84 36.84
CA LYS A 77 13.69 -38.52 35.52
C LYS A 77 12.56 -37.99 34.62
N VAL A 78 11.48 -37.49 35.22
CA VAL A 78 10.34 -36.89 34.53
C VAL A 78 10.73 -35.60 33.80
N SER A 79 11.55 -34.75 34.41
CA SER A 79 12.04 -33.49 33.83
C SER A 79 12.90 -33.70 32.59
N MET A 80 13.75 -34.73 32.62
CA MET A 80 14.58 -35.10 31.48
C MET A 80 13.73 -35.54 30.27
N LEU A 81 12.64 -36.29 30.51
CA LEU A 81 11.71 -36.71 29.46
C LEU A 81 10.93 -35.51 28.88
N PHE A 82 10.44 -34.60 29.73
CA PHE A 82 9.77 -33.39 29.27
C PHE A 82 10.70 -32.48 28.48
N GLY A 83 11.94 -32.27 28.92
CA GLY A 83 12.93 -31.50 28.17
C GLY A 83 13.20 -32.10 26.78
N ALA A 84 13.35 -33.42 26.70
CA ALA A 84 13.60 -34.13 25.45
C ALA A 84 12.46 -34.01 24.43
N VAL A 85 11.20 -33.92 24.88
CA VAL A 85 10.03 -33.77 24.01
C VAL A 85 9.70 -32.30 23.72
N LEU A 86 9.87 -31.42 24.71
CA LEU A 86 9.44 -30.03 24.62
C LEU A 86 10.36 -29.18 23.74
N VAL A 87 11.67 -29.46 23.72
CA VAL A 87 12.64 -28.80 22.84
C VAL A 87 12.35 -29.01 21.35
N PRO A 88 12.19 -30.24 20.83
CA PRO A 88 11.88 -30.46 19.42
C PRO A 88 10.50 -29.92 19.04
N VAL A 89 9.51 -29.97 19.93
CA VAL A 89 8.19 -29.36 19.69
C VAL A 89 8.30 -27.84 19.56
N ALA A 90 9.07 -27.18 20.43
CA ALA A 90 9.27 -25.74 20.36
C ALA A 90 10.02 -25.32 19.09
N LEU A 91 11.03 -26.09 18.68
CA LEU A 91 11.75 -25.89 17.42
C LEU A 91 10.83 -26.10 16.21
N PHE A 92 9.97 -27.11 16.23
CA PHE A 92 9.01 -27.37 15.16
C PHE A 92 8.01 -26.21 14.99
N ILE A 93 7.48 -25.68 16.09
CA ILE A 93 6.59 -24.51 16.08
C ILE A 93 7.30 -23.26 15.55
N GLY A 94 8.55 -23.01 15.98
CA GLY A 94 9.36 -21.90 15.46
C GLY A 94 9.66 -22.04 13.97
N TYR A 95 10.05 -23.23 13.53
CA TYR A 95 10.37 -23.52 12.13
C TYR A 95 9.16 -23.38 11.20
N THR A 96 8.01 -23.93 11.60
CA THR A 96 6.76 -23.80 10.84
C THR A 96 6.30 -22.34 10.74
N GLY A 97 6.47 -21.55 11.79
CA GLY A 97 6.23 -20.10 11.79
C GLY A 97 7.13 -19.35 10.80
N TYR A 98 8.42 -19.68 10.77
CA TYR A 98 9.40 -19.06 9.86
C TYR A 98 9.11 -19.38 8.39
N SER A 99 8.88 -20.64 8.05
CA SER A 99 8.59 -21.07 6.67
C SER A 99 7.35 -20.38 6.10
N LYS A 100 6.26 -20.29 6.87
CA LYS A 100 5.03 -19.60 6.45
C LYS A 100 5.22 -18.09 6.27
N PHE A 101 6.09 -17.48 7.07
CA PHE A 101 6.40 -16.06 6.94
C PHE A 101 7.20 -15.76 5.67
N ALA A 102 8.22 -16.59 5.38
CA ALA A 102 9.06 -16.46 4.19
C ALA A 102 8.25 -16.59 2.89
N GLU A 103 7.35 -17.58 2.82
CA GLU A 103 6.50 -17.81 1.65
C GLU A 103 5.59 -16.61 1.34
N LYS A 104 4.93 -16.07 2.38
CA LYS A 104 4.05 -14.89 2.22
C LYS A 104 4.81 -13.61 1.91
N ARG A 105 6.05 -13.45 2.40
CA ARG A 105 6.89 -12.29 2.11
C ARG A 105 7.26 -12.21 0.62
N ASN A 106 7.57 -13.37 0.01
CA ASN A 106 7.92 -13.45 -1.41
C ASN A 106 6.73 -13.11 -2.32
N LEU A 107 5.52 -13.54 -1.95
CA LEU A 107 4.31 -13.21 -2.71
C LEU A 107 3.99 -11.71 -2.73
N ILE A 108 4.24 -11.01 -1.61
CA ILE A 108 3.96 -9.57 -1.48
C ILE A 108 5.01 -8.74 -2.23
N ASN A 109 6.29 -9.13 -2.17
CA ASN A 109 7.35 -8.43 -2.89
C ASN A 109 7.15 -8.49 -4.42
N LYS A 110 6.76 -9.64 -4.96
CA LYS A 110 6.47 -9.80 -6.40
C LYS A 110 5.30 -8.94 -6.89
N LYS A 111 4.32 -8.63 -6.03
CA LYS A 111 3.22 -7.71 -6.35
C LYS A 111 3.61 -6.23 -6.24
N ARG A 112 4.66 -5.91 -5.48
CA ARG A 112 5.15 -4.52 -5.32
C ARG A 112 5.97 -4.04 -6.52
N GLU A 113 6.78 -4.90 -7.13
CA GLU A 113 7.62 -4.53 -8.29
C GLU A 113 6.80 -4.21 -9.55
N ASN A 114 5.64 -4.85 -9.74
CA ASN A 114 4.78 -4.60 -10.91
C ASN A 114 3.81 -3.42 -10.73
N TYR A 115 3.87 -2.70 -9.61
CA TYR A 115 2.96 -1.59 -9.33
C TYR A 115 3.62 -0.25 -9.66
N ILE A 116 3.38 0.25 -10.87
CA ILE A 116 3.76 1.61 -11.27
C ILE A 116 2.80 2.60 -10.59
N PRO A 117 3.28 3.50 -9.71
CA PRO A 117 2.39 4.38 -8.95
C PRO A 117 1.78 5.46 -9.87
N ALA A 118 0.45 5.61 -9.91
CA ALA A 118 -0.14 6.72 -10.69
C ALA A 118 0.14 8.10 -10.09
N LYS A 119 0.78 8.17 -8.91
CA LYS A 119 1.38 9.42 -8.43
C LYS A 119 2.44 9.94 -9.41
N GLU A 120 3.22 9.06 -10.05
CA GLU A 120 4.13 9.44 -11.12
C GLU A 120 3.38 9.87 -12.38
N MET A 121 2.33 9.14 -12.78
CA MET A 121 1.46 9.58 -13.89
C MET A 121 0.81 10.95 -13.63
N LEU A 122 0.38 11.24 -12.40
CA LEU A 122 -0.18 12.53 -12.01
C LEU A 122 0.84 13.66 -12.02
N VAL A 123 2.08 13.38 -11.60
CA VAL A 123 3.19 14.34 -11.68
C VAL A 123 3.52 14.64 -13.13
N MET A 124 3.56 13.61 -13.99
CA MET A 124 3.76 13.77 -15.44
C MET A 124 2.62 14.57 -16.10
N LEU A 125 1.36 14.24 -15.80
CA LEU A 125 0.19 14.97 -16.35
C LEU A 125 0.12 16.42 -15.87
N LYS A 126 0.52 16.71 -14.63
CA LYS A 126 0.56 18.08 -14.09
C LYS A 126 1.71 18.89 -14.69
N ALA A 127 2.86 18.27 -14.91
CA ALA A 127 3.98 18.88 -15.62
C ALA A 127 3.61 19.23 -17.07
N GLU A 128 2.83 18.38 -17.74
CA GLU A 128 2.36 18.60 -19.11
C GLU A 128 1.27 19.68 -19.24
N LYS A 129 0.38 19.84 -18.24
CA LYS A 129 -0.70 20.85 -18.26
C LYS A 129 -0.29 22.27 -17.84
N THR A 130 0.80 22.44 -17.11
CA THR A 130 1.29 23.76 -16.66
C THR A 130 1.55 24.75 -17.81
N PRO A 131 2.11 24.34 -18.98
CA PRO A 131 2.25 25.24 -20.12
C PRO A 131 0.91 25.62 -20.79
N SER A 132 -0.10 24.73 -20.86
CA SER A 132 -1.37 25.03 -21.55
C SER A 132 -2.26 26.02 -20.80
N MET A 133 -2.21 26.02 -19.46
CA MET A 133 -2.94 26.98 -18.64
C MET A 133 -2.38 28.41 -18.81
N LYS A 134 -1.05 28.56 -18.90
CA LYS A 134 -0.40 29.86 -19.15
C LYS A 134 -0.87 30.49 -20.47
N VAL A 135 -0.98 29.70 -21.55
CA VAL A 135 -1.39 30.20 -22.86
C VAL A 135 -2.85 30.71 -22.86
N SER A 136 -3.75 30.08 -22.08
CA SER A 136 -5.15 30.51 -22.02
C SER A 136 -5.36 31.86 -21.32
N HIS A 137 -4.56 32.18 -20.30
CA HIS A 137 -4.65 33.45 -19.57
C HIS A 137 -4.01 34.62 -20.35
N ILE A 138 -3.00 34.35 -21.18
CA ILE A 138 -2.33 35.38 -21.99
C ILE A 138 -3.23 35.89 -23.11
N ASN A 139 -3.94 34.99 -23.81
CA ASN A 139 -4.87 35.36 -24.88
C ASN A 139 -6.09 36.19 -24.39
N LEU A 140 -6.42 36.11 -23.09
CA LEU A 140 -7.47 36.91 -22.46
C LEU A 140 -6.99 38.32 -22.08
N ALA A 141 -5.68 38.51 -21.90
CA ALA A 141 -5.07 39.80 -21.56
C ALA A 141 -4.79 40.66 -22.81
N GLU A 142 -4.55 40.03 -23.97
CA GLU A 142 -4.28 40.72 -25.24
C GLU A 142 -5.53 41.14 -26.02
N THR A 143 -6.74 40.79 -25.56
CA THR A 143 -8.02 41.13 -26.22
C THR A 143 -8.73 42.36 -25.64
N LYS A 144 -7.99 43.23 -24.94
CA LYS A 144 -8.47 44.55 -24.49
C LYS A 144 -7.93 45.67 -25.35
#